data_AF-K1RMU0-F1
#
_entry.id   AF-K1RMU0-F1
#
_cell.length_a   1.000
_cell.length_b   1.000
_cell.length_c   1.000
_cell.angle_alpha   90.00
_cell.angle_beta   90.00
_cell.angle_gamma   90.00
#
_symmetry.space_group_name_H-M   'P 1'
#
loop_
_entity.id
_entity.type
_entity.pdbx_description
1 polymer ?
#
loop_
_entity_poly.entity_id
_entity_poly.type
_entity_poly.pdbx_seq_one_letter_code
_entity_poly.pdbx_strand_id
1 'polypeptide(L)'
;MDSMKINKVQIRNLQIEDYDQLAQSFTRVYSDGSDVFWTHKQIEKLIRIFPEGQIVTVVDEKIVGCALSIIVNYDDVKNDHTYAQVTGKETFNTHNPKGNILYGIEVFIHPQYRGLRLARRMYEYRKELCETLNLKAIMFGGRIPNYYKYADQIRPKEYIDKVKQKEIFDPVLTFQLSNDFHVRKVMRNYLPNDEESKHYACLLQWDNIYYQAPTQDYVNPKTTVRVGLVQWQMRTYKTLDDLFEQVEFFVDAVSDYKSDFVLFPEYFNAPLMAKFNNEGESQAIRGLAAYTEEIKERFVKLAISYNINIITGSMPLIKEDGLLYNVGFLCRRDGSYEMYEKIHVT
;
A
#
# COMPACT_ATOMS: atom_id res chain seq x y z
N MET A 1 -8.01 43.61 -1.61
CA MET A 1 -8.46 42.37 -0.93
C MET A 1 -7.39 42.04 0.08
N ASP A 2 -7.71 42.13 1.37
CA ASP A 2 -6.76 41.79 2.44
C ASP A 2 -6.21 40.38 2.21
N SER A 3 -4.89 40.27 2.14
CA SER A 3 -4.22 38.98 2.03
C SER A 3 -4.50 38.20 3.31
N MET A 4 -5.39 37.21 3.25
CA MET A 4 -5.63 36.30 4.36
C MET A 4 -4.30 35.65 4.76
N LYS A 5 -3.82 35.95 5.96
CA LYS A 5 -2.54 35.45 6.47
C LYS A 5 -2.73 33.97 6.86
N ILE A 6 -2.16 33.07 6.06
CA ILE A 6 -2.20 31.62 6.27
C ILE A 6 -0.89 31.18 6.89
N ASN A 7 -0.93 30.54 8.06
CA ASN A 7 0.29 30.11 8.75
C ASN A 7 0.57 28.62 8.51
N LYS A 8 -0.45 27.77 8.46
CA LYS A 8 -0.30 26.32 8.32
C LYS A 8 -1.38 25.72 7.41
N VAL A 9 -0.95 24.81 6.52
CA VAL A 9 -1.83 23.99 5.68
C VAL A 9 -1.44 22.53 5.85
N GLN A 10 -2.41 21.67 6.12
CA GLN A 10 -2.21 20.22 6.24
C GLN A 10 -3.31 19.45 5.50
N ILE A 11 -2.94 18.30 4.96
CA ILE A 11 -3.89 17.27 4.52
C ILE A 11 -3.79 16.14 5.52
N ARG A 12 -4.92 15.65 6.00
CA ARG A 12 -5.00 14.50 6.90
C ARG A 12 -6.29 13.72 6.66
N ASN A 13 -6.36 12.51 7.20
CA ASN A 13 -7.58 11.73 7.19
C ASN A 13 -8.71 12.43 7.95
N LEU A 14 -9.91 12.32 7.41
CA LEU A 14 -11.15 12.81 8.01
C LEU A 14 -11.44 12.01 9.29
N GLN A 15 -11.73 12.70 10.37
CA GLN A 15 -12.20 12.10 11.63
C GLN A 15 -13.68 12.43 11.83
N ILE A 16 -14.39 11.71 12.71
CA ILE A 16 -15.83 11.94 12.87
C ILE A 16 -16.12 13.27 13.57
N GLU A 17 -15.20 13.71 14.43
CA GLU A 17 -15.25 14.99 15.14
C GLU A 17 -15.22 16.20 14.18
N ASP A 18 -14.77 15.98 12.94
CA ASP A 18 -14.72 17.00 11.90
C ASP A 18 -16.07 17.27 11.23
N TYR A 19 -17.08 16.40 11.44
CA TYR A 19 -18.33 16.40 10.68
C TYR A 19 -19.05 17.75 10.71
N ASP A 20 -19.21 18.37 11.88
CA ASP A 20 -19.96 19.61 12.01
C ASP A 20 -19.29 20.76 11.23
N GLN A 21 -17.96 20.84 11.28
CA GLN A 21 -17.21 21.85 10.54
C GLN A 21 -17.24 21.58 9.03
N LEU A 22 -17.20 20.31 8.65
CA LEU A 22 -17.30 19.86 7.26
C LEU A 22 -18.68 20.19 6.67
N ALA A 23 -19.76 19.88 7.38
CA ALA A 23 -21.14 20.18 7.00
C ALA A 23 -21.35 21.68 6.79
N GLN A 24 -20.88 22.51 7.73
CA GLN A 24 -20.94 23.97 7.60
C GLN A 24 -20.16 24.49 6.39
N SER A 25 -19.01 23.89 6.09
CA SER A 25 -18.19 24.28 4.95
C SER A 25 -18.85 23.91 3.63
N PHE A 26 -19.53 22.77 3.57
CA PHE A 26 -20.25 22.32 2.38
C PHE A 26 -21.46 23.20 2.07
N THR A 27 -22.29 23.52 3.07
CA THR A 27 -23.45 24.42 2.89
C THR A 27 -23.06 25.78 2.30
N ARG A 28 -21.84 26.26 2.59
CA ARG A 28 -21.31 27.50 2.01
C ARG A 28 -20.82 27.34 0.58
N VAL A 29 -20.38 26.15 0.18
CA VAL A 29 -19.94 25.84 -1.20
C VAL A 29 -21.15 25.69 -2.12
N TYR A 30 -22.19 25.00 -1.66
CA TYR A 30 -23.43 24.69 -2.40
C TYR A 30 -24.64 25.44 -1.84
N SER A 31 -24.45 26.75 -1.61
CA SER A 31 -25.47 27.63 -1.02
C SER A 31 -26.70 27.87 -1.90
N ASP A 32 -26.66 27.42 -3.15
CA ASP A 32 -27.77 27.40 -4.10
C ASP A 32 -28.72 26.22 -3.90
N GLY A 33 -28.43 25.32 -2.95
CA GLY A 33 -29.23 24.12 -2.70
C GLY A 33 -29.09 23.06 -3.78
N SER A 34 -28.04 23.15 -4.62
CA SER A 34 -27.79 22.19 -5.69
C SER A 34 -27.39 20.80 -5.20
N ASP A 35 -27.02 20.65 -3.92
CA ASP A 35 -26.68 19.37 -3.33
C ASP A 35 -27.02 19.28 -1.83
N VAL A 36 -27.34 18.07 -1.37
CA VAL A 36 -27.59 17.78 0.05
C VAL A 36 -26.33 17.18 0.64
N PHE A 37 -25.81 17.80 1.69
CA PHE A 37 -24.61 17.29 2.34
C PHE A 37 -24.84 15.88 2.93
N TRP A 38 -23.84 15.01 2.83
CA TRP A 38 -23.91 13.67 3.41
C TRP A 38 -24.23 13.72 4.90
N THR A 39 -25.12 12.83 5.31
CA THR A 39 -25.49 12.66 6.72
C THR A 39 -24.31 12.17 7.56
N HIS A 40 -24.36 12.42 8.87
CA HIS A 40 -23.37 11.92 9.82
C HIS A 40 -23.12 10.42 9.66
N LYS A 41 -24.19 9.62 9.50
CA LYS A 41 -24.09 8.16 9.30
C LYS A 41 -23.37 7.77 8.01
N GLN A 42 -23.51 8.56 6.95
CA GLN A 42 -22.84 8.34 5.67
C GLN A 42 -21.35 8.62 5.77
N ILE A 43 -20.96 9.74 6.39
CA ILE A 43 -19.56 10.09 6.65
C ILE A 43 -18.90 9.07 7.59
N GLU A 44 -19.56 8.74 8.69
CA GLU A 44 -19.09 7.72 9.64
C GLU A 44 -18.87 6.37 8.95
N LYS A 45 -19.79 5.97 8.05
CA LYS A 45 -19.62 4.74 7.27
C LYS A 45 -18.39 4.81 6.38
N LEU A 46 -18.17 5.90 5.65
CA LEU A 46 -17.00 6.07 4.78
C LEU A 46 -15.69 6.00 5.57
N ILE A 47 -15.61 6.69 6.71
CA ILE A 47 -14.45 6.64 7.62
C ILE A 47 -14.21 5.21 8.08
N ARG A 48 -15.26 4.47 8.44
CA ARG A 48 -15.14 3.09 8.92
C ARG A 48 -14.69 2.11 7.85
N ILE A 49 -15.21 2.22 6.63
CA ILE A 49 -14.93 1.22 5.57
C ILE A 49 -13.64 1.51 4.80
N PHE A 50 -13.23 2.78 4.71
CA PHE A 50 -12.03 3.17 3.97
C PHE A 50 -11.45 4.50 4.48
N PRO A 51 -10.85 4.52 5.68
CA PRO A 51 -10.39 5.75 6.32
C PRO A 51 -9.32 6.49 5.51
N GLU A 52 -8.43 5.77 4.84
CA GLU A 52 -7.36 6.32 4.00
C GLU A 52 -7.93 7.08 2.79
N GLY A 53 -9.10 6.66 2.29
CA GLY A 53 -9.78 7.29 1.16
C GLY A 53 -10.50 8.60 1.48
N GLN A 54 -10.64 8.95 2.76
CA GLN A 54 -11.37 10.14 3.21
C GLN A 54 -10.38 11.15 3.78
N ILE A 55 -10.20 12.28 3.08
CA ILE A 55 -9.25 13.31 3.49
C ILE A 55 -9.90 14.67 3.62
N VAL A 56 -9.33 15.48 4.51
CA VAL A 56 -9.63 16.89 4.67
C VAL A 56 -8.39 17.74 4.47
N THR A 57 -8.60 18.93 3.91
CA THR A 57 -7.61 20.00 3.94
C THR A 57 -7.93 20.93 5.09
N VAL A 58 -6.96 21.13 5.98
CA VAL A 58 -7.08 22.01 7.14
C VAL A 58 -6.11 23.19 6.98
N VAL A 59 -6.65 24.41 7.11
CA VAL A 59 -5.90 25.67 7.08
C VAL A 59 -6.09 26.37 8.42
N ASP A 60 -5.01 26.59 9.16
CA ASP A 60 -5.04 27.20 10.50
C ASP A 60 -6.16 26.61 11.39
N GLU A 61 -6.19 25.28 11.49
CA GLU A 61 -7.16 24.47 12.28
C GLU A 61 -8.60 24.46 11.74
N LYS A 62 -8.88 25.11 10.61
CA LYS A 62 -10.18 25.08 9.96
C LYS A 62 -10.18 24.11 8.80
N ILE A 63 -11.14 23.21 8.75
CA ILE A 63 -11.41 22.41 7.55
C ILE A 63 -11.95 23.32 6.47
N VAL A 64 -11.25 23.33 5.34
CA VAL A 64 -11.57 24.17 4.18
C VAL A 64 -11.79 23.35 2.91
N GLY A 65 -11.71 22.03 3.01
CA GLY A 65 -11.92 21.14 1.88
C GLY A 65 -11.95 19.69 2.29
N CYS A 66 -12.54 18.89 1.42
CA CYS A 66 -12.71 17.46 1.62
C CYS A 66 -12.64 16.73 0.30
N ALA A 67 -12.13 15.51 0.34
CA ALA A 67 -12.16 14.58 -0.76
C ALA A 67 -12.57 13.20 -0.24
N LEU A 68 -13.65 12.64 -0.78
CA LEU A 68 -14.21 11.35 -0.38
C LEU A 68 -14.00 10.32 -1.49
N SER A 69 -13.62 9.10 -1.15
CA SER A 69 -13.28 8.07 -2.15
C SER A 69 -13.73 6.69 -1.71
N ILE A 70 -13.97 5.78 -2.65
CA ILE A 70 -14.21 4.35 -2.39
C ILE A 70 -13.37 3.50 -3.35
N ILE A 71 -13.22 2.21 -3.08
CA ILE A 71 -12.60 1.27 -4.01
C ILE A 71 -13.72 0.48 -4.69
N VAL A 72 -13.64 0.32 -6.02
CA VAL A 72 -14.62 -0.43 -6.83
C VAL A 72 -13.89 -1.29 -7.86
N ASN A 73 -14.60 -2.20 -8.54
CA ASN A 73 -14.03 -2.88 -9.69
C ASN A 73 -14.14 -1.99 -10.93
N TYR A 74 -13.09 -1.99 -11.74
CA TYR A 74 -13.04 -1.30 -13.02
C TYR A 74 -14.19 -1.67 -13.94
N ASP A 75 -14.54 -2.95 -14.02
CA ASP A 75 -15.61 -3.41 -14.91
C ASP A 75 -16.99 -2.86 -14.54
N ASP A 76 -17.19 -2.48 -13.28
CA ASP A 76 -18.43 -1.90 -12.77
C ASP A 76 -18.58 -0.42 -13.16
N VAL A 77 -17.48 0.29 -13.44
CA VAL A 77 -17.46 1.75 -13.65
C VAL A 77 -16.81 2.22 -14.95
N LYS A 78 -16.25 1.32 -15.76
CA LYS A 78 -15.58 1.66 -17.05
C LYS A 78 -16.54 2.15 -18.13
N ASN A 79 -17.84 1.85 -17.98
CA ASN A 79 -18.93 2.15 -18.92
C ASN A 79 -19.92 3.14 -18.29
N ASP A 80 -21.05 3.37 -18.96
CA ASP A 80 -22.13 4.22 -18.42
C ASP A 80 -22.65 3.66 -17.10
N HIS A 81 -22.65 4.52 -16.09
CA HIS A 81 -23.25 4.30 -14.79
C HIS A 81 -23.76 5.63 -14.26
N THR A 82 -24.56 5.60 -13.19
CA THR A 82 -25.02 6.80 -12.49
C THR A 82 -24.32 6.98 -11.16
N TYR A 83 -24.34 8.20 -10.62
CA TYR A 83 -23.85 8.49 -9.28
C TYR A 83 -24.55 7.61 -8.23
N ALA A 84 -25.87 7.44 -8.34
CA ALA A 84 -26.63 6.56 -7.46
C ALA A 84 -26.23 5.08 -7.59
N GLN A 85 -25.81 4.61 -8.78
CA GLN A 85 -25.34 3.24 -8.95
C GLN A 85 -23.99 3.04 -8.27
N VAL A 86 -23.00 3.89 -8.55
CA VAL A 86 -21.64 3.72 -8.00
C VAL A 86 -21.56 3.98 -6.50
N THR A 87 -22.43 4.82 -5.94
CA THR A 87 -22.49 5.05 -4.49
C THR A 87 -23.42 4.07 -3.77
N GLY A 88 -24.14 3.21 -4.49
CA GLY A 88 -25.16 2.35 -3.90
C GLY A 88 -26.28 3.15 -3.22
N LYS A 89 -26.77 4.20 -3.89
CA LYS A 89 -27.70 5.21 -3.36
C LYS A 89 -27.17 5.83 -2.08
N GLU A 90 -25.90 6.25 -2.12
CA GLU A 90 -25.18 6.86 -1.00
C GLU A 90 -25.11 5.98 0.26
N THR A 91 -25.39 4.68 0.13
CA THR A 91 -25.12 3.74 1.22
C THR A 91 -23.66 3.29 1.20
N PHE A 92 -22.93 3.48 0.10
CA PHE A 92 -21.53 3.06 -0.10
C PHE A 92 -21.30 1.55 0.09
N ASN A 93 -22.33 0.72 -0.11
CA ASN A 93 -22.21 -0.74 -0.11
C ASN A 93 -21.51 -1.31 -1.35
N THR A 94 -21.28 -0.47 -2.36
CA THR A 94 -20.49 -0.75 -3.56
C THR A 94 -18.99 -0.72 -3.32
N HIS A 95 -18.55 -0.18 -2.18
CA HIS A 95 -17.16 -0.23 -1.78
C HIS A 95 -16.70 -1.70 -1.70
N ASN A 96 -15.66 -2.02 -2.44
CA ASN A 96 -15.04 -3.33 -2.49
C ASN A 96 -13.54 -3.18 -2.19
N PRO A 97 -13.06 -3.59 -0.99
CA PRO A 97 -11.63 -3.54 -0.66
C PRO A 97 -10.75 -4.38 -1.61
N LYS A 98 -11.35 -5.35 -2.33
CA LYS A 98 -10.68 -6.17 -3.34
C LYS A 98 -10.82 -5.62 -4.77
N GLY A 99 -11.40 -4.43 -4.92
CA GLY A 99 -11.50 -3.76 -6.20
C GLY A 99 -10.13 -3.29 -6.71
N ASN A 100 -10.13 -2.69 -7.88
CA ASN A 100 -8.90 -2.30 -8.58
C ASN A 100 -8.92 -0.87 -9.11
N ILE A 101 -9.91 -0.06 -8.70
CA ILE A 101 -10.03 1.36 -9.03
C ILE A 101 -10.32 2.16 -7.77
N LEU A 102 -9.63 3.28 -7.61
CA LEU A 102 -10.01 4.33 -6.66
C LEU A 102 -11.08 5.21 -7.31
N TYR A 103 -12.31 5.18 -6.79
CA TYR A 103 -13.39 6.01 -7.29
C TYR A 103 -13.55 7.27 -6.42
N GLY A 104 -13.44 8.45 -7.04
CA GLY A 104 -13.68 9.73 -6.37
C GLY A 104 -15.18 10.00 -6.25
N ILE A 105 -15.68 10.15 -5.02
CA ILE A 105 -17.09 10.46 -4.72
C ILE A 105 -17.32 11.97 -4.74
N GLU A 106 -16.47 12.72 -4.04
CA GLU A 106 -16.56 14.18 -3.96
C GLU A 106 -15.17 14.79 -3.83
N VAL A 107 -15.01 16.02 -4.31
CA VAL A 107 -13.96 16.93 -3.91
C VAL A 107 -14.48 18.38 -3.87
N PHE A 108 -14.29 19.06 -2.75
CA PHE A 108 -14.59 20.49 -2.68
C PHE A 108 -13.53 21.28 -1.91
N ILE A 109 -13.42 22.57 -2.26
CA ILE A 109 -12.66 23.59 -1.54
C ILE A 109 -13.58 24.77 -1.27
N HIS A 110 -13.60 25.21 -0.02
CA HIS A 110 -14.32 26.39 0.43
C HIS A 110 -13.92 27.61 -0.41
N PRO A 111 -14.87 28.42 -0.92
CA PRO A 111 -14.60 29.45 -1.93
C PRO A 111 -13.51 30.46 -1.55
N GLN A 112 -13.45 30.86 -0.28
CA GLN A 112 -12.44 31.79 0.25
C GLN A 112 -10.99 31.26 0.20
N TYR A 113 -10.80 29.95 0.04
CA TYR A 113 -9.49 29.31 0.01
C TYR A 113 -9.12 28.77 -1.38
N ARG A 114 -9.87 29.18 -2.42
CA ARG A 114 -9.53 28.88 -3.82
C ARG A 114 -8.30 29.68 -4.25
N GLY A 115 -7.60 29.20 -5.28
CA GLY A 115 -6.34 29.80 -5.76
C GLY A 115 -5.08 29.37 -5.00
N LEU A 116 -5.22 28.68 -3.86
CA LEU A 116 -4.11 28.18 -3.03
C LEU A 116 -3.60 26.79 -3.42
N ARG A 117 -4.02 26.27 -4.58
CA ARG A 117 -3.69 24.92 -5.08
C ARG A 117 -4.04 23.77 -4.11
N LEU A 118 -4.97 23.98 -3.18
CA LEU A 118 -5.38 22.97 -2.19
C LEU A 118 -6.01 21.73 -2.84
N ALA A 119 -6.89 21.93 -3.82
CA ALA A 119 -7.48 20.83 -4.58
C ALA A 119 -6.41 19.97 -5.27
N ARG A 120 -5.37 20.59 -5.83
CA ARG A 120 -4.24 19.85 -6.42
C ARG A 120 -3.56 18.96 -5.40
N ARG A 121 -3.28 19.45 -4.19
CA ARG A 121 -2.69 18.63 -3.12
C ARG A 121 -3.57 17.43 -2.73
N MET A 122 -4.89 17.58 -2.75
CA MET A 122 -5.81 16.45 -2.50
C MET A 122 -5.78 15.42 -3.65
N TYR A 123 -5.61 15.86 -4.89
CA TYR A 123 -5.42 14.95 -6.02
C TYR A 123 -4.06 14.24 -5.99
N GLU A 124 -2.98 14.93 -5.60
CA GLU A 124 -1.68 14.27 -5.39
C GLU A 124 -1.79 13.19 -4.31
N TYR A 125 -2.45 13.48 -3.17
CA TYR A 125 -2.71 12.47 -2.14
C TYR A 125 -3.48 11.26 -2.69
N ARG A 126 -4.51 11.47 -3.51
CA ARG A 126 -5.26 10.37 -4.13
C ARG A 126 -4.39 9.55 -5.10
N LYS A 127 -3.47 10.19 -5.83
CA LYS A 127 -2.50 9.50 -6.70
C LYS A 127 -1.56 8.63 -5.87
N GLU A 128 -0.96 9.19 -4.82
CA GLU A 128 -0.10 8.45 -3.88
C GLU A 128 -0.85 7.28 -3.23
N LEU A 129 -2.11 7.48 -2.83
CA LEU A 129 -2.95 6.42 -2.26
C LEU A 129 -3.25 5.33 -3.31
N CYS A 130 -3.58 5.72 -4.54
CA CYS A 130 -3.83 4.80 -5.65
C CYS A 130 -2.58 3.94 -5.94
N GLU A 131 -1.40 4.55 -5.94
CA GLU A 131 -0.11 3.88 -6.12
C GLU A 131 0.20 2.93 -4.94
N THR A 132 0.05 3.41 -3.70
CA THR A 132 0.31 2.64 -2.48
C THR A 132 -0.55 1.39 -2.39
N LEU A 133 -1.82 1.51 -2.79
CA LEU A 133 -2.78 0.39 -2.82
C LEU A 133 -2.67 -0.46 -4.09
N ASN A 134 -1.72 -0.15 -4.98
CA ASN A 134 -1.54 -0.80 -6.28
C ASN A 134 -2.86 -0.91 -7.08
N LEU A 135 -3.63 0.17 -7.14
CA LEU A 135 -4.85 0.27 -7.92
C LEU A 135 -4.52 0.68 -9.36
N LYS A 136 -5.37 0.28 -10.32
CA LYS A 136 -5.13 0.53 -11.76
C LYS A 136 -5.18 2.00 -12.13
N ALA A 137 -6.12 2.72 -11.54
CA ALA A 137 -6.43 4.09 -11.90
C ALA A 137 -7.33 4.75 -10.86
N ILE A 138 -7.42 6.07 -10.94
CA ILE A 138 -8.44 6.88 -10.29
C ILE A 138 -9.52 7.21 -11.31
N MET A 139 -10.79 7.00 -10.97
CA MET A 139 -11.93 7.33 -11.83
C MET A 139 -13.01 8.12 -11.10
N PHE A 140 -13.72 9.00 -11.81
CA PHE A 140 -14.92 9.68 -11.28
C PHE A 140 -15.73 10.31 -12.43
N GLY A 141 -17.00 10.59 -12.18
CA GLY A 141 -17.84 11.41 -13.07
C GLY A 141 -17.68 12.90 -12.77
N GLY A 142 -17.10 13.66 -13.70
CA GLY A 142 -16.98 15.11 -13.61
C GLY A 142 -18.13 15.84 -14.32
N ARG A 143 -18.73 16.82 -13.65
CA ARG A 143 -19.69 17.76 -14.25
C ARG A 143 -19.00 18.63 -15.31
N ILE A 144 -19.77 19.14 -16.28
CA ILE A 144 -19.33 20.14 -17.27
C ILE A 144 -20.26 21.36 -17.19
N PRO A 145 -20.21 22.12 -16.08
CA PRO A 145 -21.26 23.06 -15.71
C PRO A 145 -21.40 24.25 -16.67
N ASN A 146 -20.42 24.50 -17.54
CA ASN A 146 -20.57 25.55 -18.57
C ASN A 146 -21.20 25.04 -19.87
N TYR A 147 -21.53 23.74 -19.98
CA TYR A 147 -22.02 23.15 -21.23
C TYR A 147 -23.38 23.70 -21.68
N TYR A 148 -24.29 24.06 -20.77
CA TYR A 148 -25.57 24.68 -21.14
C TYR A 148 -25.43 25.92 -22.05
N LYS A 149 -24.31 26.65 -21.95
CA LYS A 149 -24.04 27.85 -22.77
C LYS A 149 -23.78 27.51 -24.25
N TYR A 150 -23.46 26.25 -24.54
CA TYR A 150 -23.03 25.79 -25.87
C TYR A 150 -23.89 24.65 -26.41
N ALA A 151 -24.80 24.11 -25.59
CA ALA A 151 -25.56 22.89 -25.89
C ALA A 151 -26.46 23.00 -27.13
N ASP A 152 -26.86 24.21 -27.53
CA ASP A 152 -27.65 24.47 -28.74
C ASP A 152 -26.81 24.49 -30.03
N GLN A 153 -25.47 24.56 -29.90
CA GLN A 153 -24.56 24.80 -31.02
C GLN A 153 -23.65 23.61 -31.31
N ILE A 154 -23.15 22.96 -30.25
CA ILE A 154 -22.15 21.90 -30.36
C ILE A 154 -22.50 20.70 -29.47
N ARG A 155 -22.06 19.51 -29.89
CA ARG A 155 -22.28 18.27 -29.11
C ARG A 155 -21.31 18.20 -27.92
N PRO A 156 -21.57 17.37 -26.88
CA PRO A 156 -20.68 17.28 -25.72
C PRO A 156 -19.24 16.91 -26.10
N LYS A 157 -19.07 16.04 -27.11
CA LYS A 157 -17.75 15.66 -27.63
C LYS A 157 -16.97 16.88 -28.14
N GLU A 158 -17.60 17.71 -28.98
CA GLU A 158 -17.00 18.92 -29.56
C GLU A 158 -16.68 19.94 -28.47
N TYR A 159 -17.56 20.09 -27.48
CA TYR A 159 -17.31 20.93 -26.30
C TYR A 159 -16.06 20.47 -25.54
N ILE A 160 -15.93 19.18 -25.26
CA ILE A 160 -14.77 18.60 -24.56
C ILE A 160 -13.48 18.83 -25.36
N ASP A 161 -13.51 18.62 -26.68
CA ASP A 161 -12.36 18.85 -27.55
C ASP A 161 -11.93 20.32 -27.53
N LYS A 162 -12.88 21.26 -27.57
CA LYS A 162 -12.61 22.71 -27.45
C LYS A 162 -12.07 23.09 -26.08
N VAL A 163 -12.53 22.48 -25.00
CA VAL A 163 -11.96 22.68 -23.65
C VAL A 163 -10.53 22.16 -23.59
N LYS A 164 -10.25 20.98 -24.15
CA LYS A 164 -8.91 20.40 -24.21
C LYS A 164 -7.94 21.29 -25.02
N GLN A 165 -8.43 21.93 -26.08
CA GLN A 165 -7.68 22.89 -26.90
C GLN A 165 -7.60 24.30 -26.30
N LYS A 166 -8.22 24.53 -25.13
CA LYS A 166 -8.30 25.82 -24.43
C LYS A 166 -9.06 26.91 -25.20
N GLU A 167 -9.90 26.53 -26.15
CA GLU A 167 -10.82 27.46 -26.83
C GLU A 167 -12.03 27.81 -25.96
N ILE A 168 -12.47 26.87 -25.12
CA ILE A 168 -13.54 27.04 -24.15
C ILE A 168 -12.99 26.81 -22.74
N PHE A 169 -13.41 27.64 -21.79
CA PHE A 169 -13.12 27.44 -20.38
C PHE A 169 -14.30 26.77 -19.67
N ASP A 170 -14.09 25.53 -19.21
CA ASP A 170 -14.96 24.85 -18.25
C ASP A 170 -14.23 24.73 -16.91
N PRO A 171 -14.76 25.25 -15.79
CA PRO A 171 -14.02 25.30 -14.53
C PRO A 171 -13.69 23.92 -13.97
N VAL A 172 -14.56 22.93 -14.18
CA VAL A 172 -14.37 21.57 -13.67
C VAL A 172 -13.47 20.82 -14.62
N LEU A 173 -13.84 20.71 -15.89
CA LEU A 173 -13.10 19.89 -16.85
C LEU A 173 -11.67 20.43 -17.07
N THR A 174 -11.48 21.75 -17.19
CA THR A 174 -10.14 22.34 -17.34
C THR A 174 -9.25 22.02 -16.15
N PHE A 175 -9.80 22.08 -14.92
CA PHE A 175 -9.05 21.74 -13.71
C PHE A 175 -8.65 20.26 -13.72
N GLN A 176 -9.54 19.34 -14.05
CA GLN A 176 -9.22 17.91 -14.04
C GLN A 176 -8.18 17.55 -15.11
N LEU A 177 -8.30 18.11 -16.33
CA LEU A 177 -7.30 17.94 -17.38
C LEU A 177 -5.92 18.47 -16.96
N SER A 178 -5.87 19.56 -16.18
CA SER A 178 -4.61 20.11 -15.66
C SER A 178 -3.97 19.29 -14.53
N ASN A 179 -4.68 18.30 -13.98
CA ASN A 179 -4.17 17.33 -13.01
C ASN A 179 -3.88 15.96 -13.65
N ASP A 180 -3.67 15.94 -14.98
CA ASP A 180 -3.33 14.75 -15.79
C ASP A 180 -4.46 13.70 -15.93
N PHE A 181 -5.71 14.08 -15.63
CA PHE A 181 -6.85 13.24 -15.96
C PHE A 181 -7.17 13.37 -17.45
N HIS A 182 -7.64 12.29 -18.05
CA HIS A 182 -8.18 12.30 -19.41
C HIS A 182 -9.66 11.91 -19.42
N VAL A 183 -10.40 12.45 -20.38
CA VAL A 183 -11.79 12.04 -20.61
C VAL A 183 -11.79 10.68 -21.29
N ARG A 184 -12.34 9.69 -20.61
CA ARG A 184 -12.50 8.33 -21.11
C ARG A 184 -13.81 8.15 -21.88
N LYS A 185 -14.90 8.73 -21.37
CA LYS A 185 -16.25 8.58 -21.93
C LYS A 185 -17.14 9.76 -21.56
N VAL A 186 -18.10 10.08 -22.42
CA VAL A 186 -19.25 10.94 -22.08
C VAL A 186 -20.38 10.06 -21.59
N MET A 187 -20.80 10.26 -20.34
CA MET A 187 -21.92 9.56 -19.71
C MET A 187 -23.18 10.42 -19.76
N ARG A 188 -24.34 9.78 -19.90
CA ARG A 188 -25.67 10.42 -19.85
C ARG A 188 -26.36 10.06 -18.55
N ASN A 189 -27.05 11.03 -17.96
CA ASN A 189 -27.80 10.89 -16.72
C ASN A 189 -26.96 10.40 -15.53
N TYR A 190 -25.67 10.72 -15.52
CA TYR A 190 -24.80 10.38 -14.39
C TYR A 190 -25.32 11.04 -13.11
N LEU A 191 -25.64 12.33 -13.20
CA LEU A 191 -26.37 13.12 -12.22
C LEU A 191 -27.67 13.64 -12.89
N PRO A 192 -28.82 13.00 -12.64
CA PRO A 192 -30.07 13.37 -13.30
C PRO A 192 -30.51 14.82 -13.05
N ASN A 193 -30.16 15.41 -11.91
CA ASN A 193 -30.57 16.78 -11.56
C ASN A 193 -29.58 17.86 -12.05
N ASP A 194 -28.53 17.48 -12.80
CA ASP A 194 -27.53 18.43 -13.30
C ASP A 194 -27.99 19.10 -14.61
N GLU A 195 -28.83 20.12 -14.46
CA GLU A 195 -29.35 20.92 -15.58
C GLU A 195 -28.26 21.72 -16.31
N GLU A 196 -27.24 22.21 -15.59
CA GLU A 196 -26.13 22.99 -16.14
C GLU A 196 -25.28 22.16 -17.12
N SER A 197 -25.05 20.89 -16.79
CA SER A 197 -24.35 19.96 -17.69
C SER A 197 -25.30 19.29 -18.70
N LYS A 198 -26.59 19.65 -18.74
CA LYS A 198 -27.62 18.98 -19.55
C LYS A 198 -27.65 17.45 -19.33
N HIS A 199 -27.50 17.04 -18.07
CA HIS A 199 -27.40 15.65 -17.62
C HIS A 199 -26.22 14.85 -18.20
N TYR A 200 -25.25 15.51 -18.85
CA TYR A 200 -24.01 14.89 -19.28
C TYR A 200 -22.94 14.96 -18.20
N ALA A 201 -22.08 13.95 -18.14
CA ALA A 201 -20.87 13.98 -17.33
C ALA A 201 -19.69 13.38 -18.11
N CYS A 202 -18.48 13.80 -17.77
CA CYS A 202 -17.26 13.19 -18.27
C CYS A 202 -16.79 12.12 -17.29
N LEU A 203 -16.69 10.86 -17.73
CA LEU A 203 -15.93 9.86 -16.99
C LEU A 203 -14.45 10.19 -17.15
N LEU A 204 -13.84 10.67 -16.09
CA LEU A 204 -12.43 11.07 -16.03
C LEU A 204 -11.61 9.96 -15.43
N GLN A 205 -10.38 9.79 -15.94
CA GLN A 205 -9.45 8.76 -15.48
C GLN A 205 -8.03 9.31 -15.38
N TRP A 206 -7.32 8.93 -14.31
CA TRP A 206 -5.88 9.04 -14.20
C TRP A 206 -5.30 7.64 -14.08
N ASP A 207 -4.37 7.28 -14.96
CA ASP A 207 -3.77 5.95 -15.01
C ASP A 207 -2.59 5.86 -14.06
N ASN A 208 -2.59 4.84 -13.19
CA ASN A 208 -1.43 4.51 -12.40
C ASN A 208 -0.41 3.76 -13.27
N ILE A 209 0.62 4.46 -13.73
CA ILE A 209 1.68 3.87 -14.57
C ILE A 209 2.53 2.83 -13.84
N TYR A 210 2.51 2.83 -12.51
CA TYR A 210 3.19 1.86 -11.67
C TYR A 210 2.31 0.66 -11.31
N TYR A 211 1.07 0.63 -11.79
CA TYR A 211 0.18 -0.51 -11.54
C TYR A 211 0.82 -1.80 -12.03
N GLN A 212 1.00 -2.72 -11.12
CA GLN A 212 1.39 -4.09 -11.43
C GLN A 212 0.15 -4.96 -11.26
N ALA A 213 -0.32 -5.54 -12.36
CA ALA A 213 -1.36 -6.55 -12.27
C ALA A 213 -0.92 -7.59 -11.24
N PRO A 214 -1.77 -7.95 -10.25
CA PRO A 214 -1.48 -9.07 -9.36
C PRO A 214 -1.09 -10.20 -10.28
N THR A 215 0.18 -10.60 -10.23
CA THR A 215 0.64 -11.62 -11.14
C THR A 215 -0.16 -12.86 -10.78
N GLN A 216 -0.92 -13.38 -11.74
CA GLN A 216 -1.28 -14.80 -11.76
C GLN A 216 -0.04 -15.65 -12.02
N ASP A 217 1.12 -15.22 -11.52
CA ASP A 217 2.20 -16.13 -11.26
C ASP A 217 1.70 -16.98 -10.09
N TYR A 218 0.92 -18.01 -10.45
CA TYR A 218 1.46 -19.34 -10.30
C TYR A 218 2.95 -19.22 -10.62
N VAL A 219 3.76 -18.90 -9.61
CA VAL A 219 5.12 -19.38 -9.57
C VAL A 219 4.90 -20.84 -9.88
N ASN A 220 5.21 -21.29 -11.11
CA ASN A 220 5.27 -22.71 -11.40
C ASN A 220 6.11 -23.20 -10.24
N PRO A 221 5.52 -23.89 -9.24
CA PRO A 221 6.25 -24.20 -8.03
C PRO A 221 7.47 -24.88 -8.57
N LYS A 222 8.65 -24.34 -8.27
CA LYS A 222 9.89 -24.91 -8.78
C LYS A 222 9.79 -26.39 -8.43
N THR A 223 9.48 -27.24 -9.41
CA THR A 223 9.13 -28.65 -9.13
C THR A 223 10.37 -29.39 -8.67
N THR A 224 11.50 -28.72 -8.78
CA THR A 224 12.82 -29.10 -8.32
C THR A 224 13.31 -28.02 -7.35
N VAL A 225 13.60 -28.43 -6.13
CA VAL A 225 14.31 -27.63 -5.13
C VAL A 225 15.77 -28.08 -5.16
N ARG A 226 16.70 -27.14 -5.35
CA ARG A 226 18.14 -27.44 -5.25
C ARG A 226 18.61 -27.20 -3.83
N VAL A 227 19.07 -28.25 -3.17
CA VAL A 227 19.62 -28.19 -1.81
C VAL A 227 21.11 -28.51 -1.88
N GLY A 228 21.95 -27.56 -1.49
CA GLY A 228 23.36 -27.79 -1.25
C GLY A 228 23.54 -28.42 0.13
N LEU A 229 24.13 -29.61 0.19
CA LEU A 229 24.40 -30.32 1.43
C LEU A 229 25.84 -30.05 1.86
N VAL A 230 26.03 -29.42 3.01
CA VAL A 230 27.37 -29.14 3.54
C VAL A 230 27.92 -30.39 4.21
N GLN A 231 28.99 -30.94 3.64
CA GLN A 231 29.80 -31.97 4.31
C GLN A 231 30.87 -31.30 5.16
N TRP A 232 30.64 -31.30 6.46
CA TRP A 232 31.51 -30.63 7.42
C TRP A 232 32.55 -31.59 7.98
N GLN A 233 33.83 -31.26 7.82
CA GLN A 233 34.89 -31.99 8.50
C GLN A 233 35.07 -31.45 9.91
N MET A 234 34.88 -32.28 10.93
CA MET A 234 35.12 -31.88 12.31
C MET A 234 36.62 -31.59 12.53
N ARG A 235 36.91 -30.34 12.85
CA ARG A 235 38.22 -29.82 13.23
C ARG A 235 38.01 -28.82 14.35
N THR A 236 39.01 -28.64 15.21
CA THR A 236 38.95 -27.69 16.32
C THR A 236 39.03 -26.25 15.82
N TYR A 237 38.10 -25.41 16.29
CA TYR A 237 38.10 -23.96 16.06
C TYR A 237 38.32 -23.24 17.40
N LYS A 238 39.15 -22.18 17.40
CA LYS A 238 39.46 -21.45 18.64
C LYS A 238 38.41 -20.40 18.95
N THR A 239 37.80 -19.83 17.92
CA THR A 239 36.82 -18.75 18.05
C THR A 239 35.56 -19.03 17.25
N LEU A 240 34.51 -18.28 17.56
CA LEU A 240 33.28 -18.29 16.76
C LEU A 240 33.53 -17.69 15.37
N ASP A 241 34.45 -16.73 15.25
CA ASP A 241 34.84 -16.15 13.96
C ASP A 241 35.50 -17.20 13.05
N ASP A 242 36.42 -18.02 13.59
CA ASP A 242 37.04 -19.13 12.84
C ASP A 242 35.98 -20.11 12.31
N LEU A 243 34.93 -20.38 13.10
CA LEU A 243 33.81 -21.23 12.68
C LEU A 243 33.05 -20.56 11.52
N PHE A 244 32.79 -19.26 11.63
CA PHE A 244 32.01 -18.53 10.62
C PHE A 244 32.76 -18.25 9.33
N GLU A 245 34.09 -18.18 9.34
CA GLU A 245 34.88 -18.18 8.10
C GLU A 245 34.62 -19.46 7.28
N GLN A 246 34.52 -20.61 7.95
CA GLN A 246 34.20 -21.88 7.28
C GLN A 246 32.75 -21.95 6.85
N VAL A 247 31.82 -21.46 7.67
CA VAL A 247 30.38 -21.37 7.30
C VAL A 247 30.20 -20.52 6.05
N GLU A 248 30.80 -19.32 6.03
CA GLU A 248 30.70 -18.37 4.94
C GLU A 248 31.27 -18.96 3.64
N PHE A 249 32.42 -19.63 3.69
CA PHE A 249 32.97 -20.34 2.53
C PHE A 249 31.97 -21.30 1.87
N PHE A 250 31.23 -22.09 2.67
CA PHE A 250 30.21 -22.99 2.11
C PHE A 250 28.97 -22.26 1.62
N VAL A 251 28.54 -21.20 2.31
CA VAL A 251 27.39 -20.38 1.87
C VAL A 251 27.69 -19.73 0.52
N ASP A 252 28.85 -19.10 0.39
CA ASP A 252 29.35 -18.48 -0.84
C ASP A 252 29.37 -19.49 -1.99
N ALA A 253 30.07 -20.61 -1.80
CA ALA A 253 30.17 -21.67 -2.80
C ALA A 253 28.79 -22.21 -3.24
N VAL A 254 27.88 -22.48 -2.30
CA VAL A 254 26.55 -23.03 -2.62
C VAL A 254 25.63 -21.99 -3.28
N SER A 255 25.80 -20.70 -2.94
CA SER A 255 25.07 -19.59 -3.55
C SER A 255 25.44 -19.40 -5.02
N ASP A 256 26.73 -19.56 -5.38
CA ASP A 256 27.22 -19.51 -6.77
C ASP A 256 26.60 -20.59 -7.67
N TYR A 257 26.29 -21.78 -7.13
CA TYR A 257 25.60 -22.85 -7.85
C TYR A 257 24.09 -22.60 -8.07
N LYS A 258 23.58 -21.42 -7.68
CA LYS A 258 22.15 -21.05 -7.74
C LYS A 258 21.25 -22.08 -7.02
N SER A 259 21.70 -22.56 -5.86
CA SER A 259 20.92 -23.43 -4.99
C SER A 259 19.81 -22.64 -4.29
N ASP A 260 18.68 -23.30 -4.01
CA ASP A 260 17.56 -22.68 -3.30
C ASP A 260 17.77 -22.68 -1.79
N PHE A 261 18.43 -23.73 -1.29
CA PHE A 261 18.79 -23.91 0.11
C PHE A 261 20.22 -24.40 0.26
N VAL A 262 20.86 -24.02 1.37
CA VAL A 262 22.05 -24.69 1.92
C VAL A 262 21.67 -25.33 3.25
N LEU A 263 22.04 -26.60 3.45
CA LEU A 263 21.77 -27.37 4.66
C LEU A 263 23.08 -27.69 5.37
N PHE A 264 23.21 -27.23 6.61
CA PHE A 264 24.32 -27.52 7.49
C PHE A 264 24.08 -28.80 8.32
N PRO A 265 25.14 -29.55 8.66
CA PRO A 265 25.00 -30.75 9.47
C PRO A 265 24.73 -30.40 10.94
N GLU A 266 24.02 -31.29 11.62
CA GLU A 266 23.83 -31.23 13.06
C GLU A 266 25.16 -31.08 13.81
N TYR A 267 25.14 -30.28 14.89
CA TYR A 267 26.28 -30.00 15.74
C TYR A 267 27.51 -29.49 14.97
N PHE A 268 27.33 -28.76 13.87
CA PHE A 268 28.44 -28.10 13.17
C PHE A 268 29.26 -27.17 14.10
N ASN A 269 28.64 -26.65 15.17
CA ASN A 269 29.26 -25.81 16.19
C ASN A 269 29.96 -26.61 17.32
N ALA A 270 29.89 -27.95 17.33
CA ALA A 270 30.55 -28.80 18.33
C ALA A 270 32.05 -28.54 18.51
N PRO A 271 32.84 -28.17 17.48
CA PRO A 271 34.23 -27.77 17.68
C PRO A 271 34.47 -26.67 18.72
N LEU A 272 33.48 -25.80 18.98
CA LEU A 272 33.57 -24.77 20.02
C LEU A 272 33.59 -25.35 21.44
N MET A 273 33.21 -26.63 21.62
CA MET A 273 33.32 -27.35 22.89
C MET A 273 34.75 -27.45 23.39
N ALA A 274 35.76 -27.30 22.52
CA ALA A 274 37.16 -27.39 22.91
C ALA A 274 37.55 -26.43 24.05
N LYS A 275 36.82 -25.31 24.21
CA LYS A 275 36.99 -24.37 25.33
C LYS A 275 36.54 -24.93 26.68
N PHE A 276 35.67 -25.94 26.67
CA PHE A 276 35.06 -26.58 27.84
C PHE A 276 35.58 -28.00 28.06
N ASN A 277 36.70 -28.39 27.43
CA ASN A 277 37.28 -29.74 27.53
C ASN A 277 37.64 -30.18 28.97
N ASN A 278 37.73 -29.24 29.91
CA ASN A 278 38.03 -29.53 31.32
C ASN A 278 36.76 -29.69 32.17
N GLU A 279 35.57 -29.53 31.57
CA GLU A 279 34.27 -29.60 32.25
C GLU A 279 33.58 -30.93 31.98
N GLY A 280 32.56 -31.27 32.78
CA GLY A 280 31.73 -32.43 32.50
C GLY A 280 30.91 -32.23 31.22
N GLU A 281 30.55 -33.32 30.53
CA GLU A 281 29.83 -33.30 29.25
C GLU A 281 28.58 -32.38 29.25
N SER A 282 27.83 -32.40 30.36
CA SER A 282 26.63 -31.55 30.56
C SER A 282 26.95 -30.05 30.59
N GLN A 283 28.09 -29.67 31.17
CA GLN A 283 28.52 -28.27 31.23
C GLN A 283 29.03 -27.79 29.88
N ALA A 284 29.79 -28.63 29.16
CA ALA A 284 30.26 -28.30 27.81
C ALA A 284 29.11 -28.05 26.82
N ILE A 285 28.04 -28.83 26.89
CA ILE A 285 26.84 -28.64 26.05
C ILE A 285 26.08 -27.36 26.42
N ARG A 286 26.00 -27.01 27.70
CA ARG A 286 25.44 -25.72 28.14
C ARG A 286 26.32 -24.54 27.70
N GLY A 287 27.63 -24.73 27.68
CA GLY A 287 28.58 -23.76 27.12
C GLY A 287 28.35 -23.50 25.63
N LEU A 288 28.07 -24.55 24.84
CA LEU A 288 27.66 -24.39 23.44
C LEU A 288 26.36 -23.60 23.27
N ALA A 289 25.39 -23.82 24.17
CA ALA A 289 24.08 -23.18 24.07
C ALA A 289 24.17 -21.65 24.17
N ALA A 290 25.21 -21.11 24.80
CA ALA A 290 25.47 -19.68 24.88
C ALA A 290 25.76 -19.03 23.51
N TYR A 291 26.24 -19.80 22.51
CA TYR A 291 26.55 -19.27 21.19
C TYR A 291 25.36 -19.26 20.23
N THR A 292 24.27 -19.94 20.55
CA THR A 292 23.18 -20.22 19.61
C THR A 292 22.50 -18.96 19.08
N GLU A 293 22.30 -17.96 19.91
CA GLU A 293 21.67 -16.70 19.50
C GLU A 293 22.57 -15.90 18.54
N GLU A 294 23.86 -15.79 18.85
CA GLU A 294 24.83 -15.12 17.97
C GLU A 294 25.00 -15.88 16.64
N ILE A 295 25.04 -17.22 16.70
CA ILE A 295 25.09 -18.08 15.53
C ILE A 295 23.89 -17.80 14.62
N LYS A 296 22.67 -17.78 15.17
CA LYS A 296 21.43 -17.48 14.43
C LYS A 296 21.53 -16.11 13.74
N GLU A 297 21.93 -15.06 14.46
CA GLU A 297 22.06 -13.72 13.88
C GLU A 297 23.04 -13.67 12.71
N ARG A 298 24.18 -14.35 12.82
CA ARG A 298 25.17 -14.43 11.75
C ARG A 298 24.65 -15.22 10.55
N PHE A 299 23.92 -16.32 10.76
CA PHE A 299 23.25 -17.05 9.67
C PHE A 299 22.19 -16.20 8.96
N VAL A 300 21.40 -15.40 9.67
CA VAL A 300 20.45 -14.45 9.06
C VAL A 300 21.18 -13.42 8.20
N LYS A 301 22.29 -12.85 8.69
CA LYS A 301 23.13 -11.91 7.91
C LYS A 301 23.68 -12.55 6.64
N LEU A 302 24.15 -13.80 6.72
CA LEU A 302 24.63 -14.55 5.55
C LEU A 302 23.50 -14.84 4.55
N ALA A 303 22.31 -15.24 5.03
CA ALA A 303 21.15 -15.51 4.16
C ALA A 303 20.76 -14.28 3.33
N ILE A 304 20.77 -13.08 3.94
CA ILE A 304 20.52 -11.82 3.26
C ILE A 304 21.66 -11.49 2.28
N SER A 305 22.91 -11.52 2.76
CA SER A 305 24.08 -11.05 1.99
C SER A 305 24.32 -11.88 0.72
N TYR A 306 24.13 -13.19 0.82
CA TYR A 306 24.31 -14.14 -0.29
C TYR A 306 22.99 -14.48 -1.01
N ASN A 307 21.88 -13.85 -0.63
CA ASN A 307 20.55 -14.05 -1.23
C ASN A 307 20.14 -15.53 -1.35
N ILE A 308 20.35 -16.31 -0.28
CA ILE A 308 20.10 -17.76 -0.21
C ILE A 308 19.33 -18.12 1.08
N ASN A 309 18.51 -19.17 1.05
CA ASN A 309 17.91 -19.71 2.28
C ASN A 309 18.87 -20.69 2.95
N ILE A 310 19.02 -20.60 4.27
CA ILE A 310 19.92 -21.45 5.05
C ILE A 310 19.10 -22.27 6.03
N ILE A 311 19.25 -23.59 5.97
CA ILE A 311 18.81 -24.51 7.01
C ILE A 311 20.05 -24.82 7.86
N THR A 312 20.08 -24.33 9.09
CA THR A 312 21.24 -24.55 9.97
C THR A 312 21.32 -26.01 10.39
N GLY A 313 22.49 -26.40 10.90
CA GLY A 313 22.57 -27.60 11.72
C GLY A 313 21.82 -27.39 13.02
N SER A 314 21.39 -28.49 13.66
CA SER A 314 20.84 -28.40 14.99
C SER A 314 21.94 -28.17 16.03
N MET A 315 21.63 -27.45 17.10
CA MET A 315 22.55 -27.02 18.15
C MET A 315 21.80 -26.85 19.47
N PRO A 316 22.49 -26.87 20.63
CA PRO A 316 21.83 -26.77 21.91
C PRO A 316 21.30 -25.35 22.17
N LEU A 317 20.13 -25.20 22.77
CA LEU A 317 19.56 -23.93 23.20
C LEU A 317 18.91 -24.11 24.57
N ILE A 318 19.18 -23.21 25.51
CA ILE A 318 18.43 -23.13 26.77
C ILE A 318 17.24 -22.19 26.53
N LYS A 319 16.02 -22.72 26.69
CA LYS A 319 14.80 -21.93 26.52
C LYS A 319 14.39 -21.23 27.83
N GLU A 320 13.33 -20.43 27.74
CA GLU A 320 12.76 -19.66 28.86
C GLU A 320 12.33 -20.54 30.05
N ASP A 321 12.00 -21.81 29.81
CA ASP A 321 11.68 -22.80 30.85
C ASP A 321 12.91 -23.38 31.56
N GLY A 322 14.12 -22.97 31.15
CA GLY A 322 15.39 -23.45 31.70
C GLY A 322 15.81 -24.83 31.22
N LEU A 323 15.03 -25.48 30.34
CA LEU A 323 15.35 -26.77 29.76
C LEU A 323 16.24 -26.61 28.52
N LEU A 324 17.02 -27.66 28.24
CA LEU A 324 17.92 -27.71 27.10
C LEU A 324 17.22 -28.39 25.92
N TYR A 325 17.17 -27.70 24.79
CA TYR A 325 16.58 -28.16 23.54
C TYR A 325 17.66 -28.30 22.47
N ASN A 326 17.49 -29.26 21.55
CA ASN A 326 18.28 -29.33 20.32
C ASN A 326 17.46 -28.66 19.22
N VAL A 327 17.90 -27.49 18.75
CA VAL A 327 17.15 -26.63 17.83
C VAL A 327 17.94 -26.32 16.58
N GLY A 328 17.26 -26.12 15.45
CA GLY A 328 17.85 -25.52 14.26
C GLY A 328 17.01 -24.35 13.78
N PHE A 329 17.51 -23.64 12.77
CA PHE A 329 16.85 -22.47 12.20
C PHE A 329 16.74 -22.60 10.69
N LEU A 330 15.60 -22.18 10.15
CA LEU A 330 15.44 -21.83 8.76
C LEU A 330 15.58 -20.31 8.64
N CYS A 331 16.73 -19.85 8.14
CA CYS A 331 17.00 -18.43 7.86
C CYS A 331 16.70 -18.14 6.39
N ARG A 332 15.81 -17.18 6.13
CA ARG A 332 15.39 -16.82 4.77
C ARG A 332 16.15 -15.62 4.26
N ARG A 333 16.27 -15.52 2.93
CA ARG A 333 16.94 -14.41 2.23
C ARG A 333 16.33 -13.02 2.48
N ASP A 334 15.08 -12.96 2.95
CA ASP A 334 14.39 -11.72 3.33
C ASP A 334 14.71 -11.26 4.76
N GLY A 335 15.52 -12.03 5.49
CA GLY A 335 15.89 -11.76 6.88
C GLY A 335 14.95 -12.38 7.92
N SER A 336 13.82 -12.96 7.51
CA SER A 336 12.97 -13.72 8.42
C SER A 336 13.61 -15.06 8.79
N TYR A 337 13.26 -15.60 9.96
CA TYR A 337 13.71 -16.93 10.38
C TYR A 337 12.62 -17.69 11.14
N GLU A 338 12.71 -19.01 11.11
CA GLU A 338 11.90 -19.92 11.92
C GLU A 338 12.81 -20.88 12.69
N MET A 339 12.47 -21.16 13.95
CA MET A 339 13.15 -22.16 14.76
C MET A 339 12.38 -23.48 14.69
N TYR A 340 13.09 -24.60 14.58
CA TYR A 340 12.53 -25.94 14.70
C TYR A 340 13.26 -26.74 15.78
N GLU A 341 12.52 -27.58 16.49
CA GLU A 341 13.05 -28.49 17.50
C GLU A 341 13.28 -29.87 16.91
N LYS A 342 14.39 -30.49 17.28
CA LYS A 342 14.65 -31.89 16.93
C LYS A 342 13.77 -32.78 17.80
N ILE A 343 12.96 -33.61 17.16
CA ILE A 343 12.06 -34.57 17.83
C ILE A 343 12.84 -35.77 18.41
N HIS A 344 13.96 -36.13 17.79
CA HIS A 344 14.78 -37.26 18.21
C HIS A 344 15.76 -36.84 19.31
N VAL A 345 15.71 -37.55 20.43
CA VAL A 345 16.71 -37.46 21.50
C VAL A 345 18.05 -37.92 20.92
N THR A 346 19.06 -37.05 21.04
CA THR A 346 20.42 -37.30 20.52
C THR A 346 21.34 -37.70 21.65
#